data_AF-A0A1V4M2R2-F1
#
_entry.id   AF-A0A1V4M2R2-F1
#
_cell.length_a   1.000
_cell.length_b   1.000
_cell.length_c   1.000
_cell.angle_alpha   90.00
_cell.angle_beta   90.00
_cell.angle_gamma   90.00
#
_symmetry.space_group_name_H-M   'P 1'
#
loop_
_entity.id
_entity.type
_entity.pdbx_description
1 polymer ?
#
loop_
_entity_poly.entity_id
_entity_poly.type
_entity_poly.pdbx_seq_one_letter_code
_entity_poly.pdbx_strand_id
1 'polypeptide(L)'
;MGGLETMTVVTAVFFSLIMMMTPHLLEQPMPLEDFLQSYQTLEVPEIPPKETVVKEPVGNEMGLVPVFLYHRIKESDNGYDISSEDFRKNLEKLYENDFVMVNFEAYLKGEIAVPEGKHPFVLTFDDGDISQFRILEDGTIDPTSAVGVLYDYYQSHPDFGFEVAFFLNAGVPFGQKEFLEEKLEFTRTHGLILANHTYHHLAFDTLSREEILEAVVKNKDYYEKEYGVELRDILALPYGIYPRDFEVMETLGIPSLKVGWKPEVSVFSKEFDPLRINRVQNGEGNFQFEYWMDDLIGNPGKIFTSDGDPDRITLFEKDYDRLRTDFVQGKEIQIIKEVE
;
A
#
# COMPACT_ATOMS: atom_id res chain seq x y z
N MET A 1 -37.64 56.13 32.69
CA MET A 1 -38.04 55.38 33.91
C MET A 1 -38.66 54.09 33.40
N GLY A 2 -38.00 52.94 33.35
CA GLY A 2 -37.04 52.37 34.29
C GLY A 2 -37.67 51.08 34.82
N GLY A 3 -37.68 50.02 34.01
CA GLY A 3 -38.14 48.68 34.37
C GLY A 3 -37.07 47.69 33.95
N LEU A 4 -36.37 47.14 34.94
CA LEU A 4 -35.24 46.22 34.80
C LEU A 4 -35.81 44.79 34.81
N GLU A 5 -35.86 44.13 33.66
CA GLU A 5 -36.08 42.69 33.58
C GLU A 5 -34.73 41.97 33.61
N THR A 6 -34.55 41.12 34.62
CA THR A 6 -33.39 40.23 34.77
C THR A 6 -33.56 39.02 33.84
N MET A 7 -32.90 39.04 32.68
CA MET A 7 -32.62 37.82 31.91
C MET A 7 -31.33 37.19 32.40
N THR A 8 -31.44 35.99 32.96
CA THR A 8 -30.33 35.08 33.22
C THR A 8 -29.80 34.57 31.88
N VAL A 9 -28.64 35.05 31.46
CA VAL A 9 -27.88 34.46 30.35
C VAL A 9 -27.04 33.32 30.93
N VAL A 10 -27.41 32.08 30.63
CA VAL A 10 -26.54 30.91 30.84
C VAL A 10 -25.61 30.85 29.63
N THR A 11 -24.43 31.45 29.76
CA THR A 11 -23.34 31.26 28.80
C THR A 11 -22.62 29.97 29.17
N ALA A 12 -22.94 28.87 28.50
CA ALA A 12 -22.15 27.65 28.57
C ALA A 12 -20.89 27.85 27.71
N VAL A 13 -19.82 28.35 28.35
CA VAL A 13 -18.46 28.27 27.83
C VAL A 13 -17.95 26.87 28.14
N PHE A 14 -18.02 25.97 27.17
CA PHE A 14 -17.31 24.70 27.21
C PHE A 14 -16.65 24.51 25.86
N PHE A 15 -15.38 24.89 25.78
CA PHE A 15 -14.33 24.20 25.01
C PHE A 15 -13.01 24.95 25.29
N SER A 16 -12.49 24.73 26.49
CA SER A 16 -11.07 24.97 26.78
C SER A 16 -10.63 23.85 27.72
N LEU A 17 -10.46 22.67 27.12
CA LEU A 17 -9.52 21.69 27.60
C LEU A 17 -8.59 21.41 26.42
N ILE A 18 -7.77 22.42 26.10
CA ILE A 18 -6.48 22.14 25.46
C ILE A 18 -5.76 21.30 26.50
N MET A 19 -5.80 19.99 26.29
CA MET A 19 -4.98 19.04 27.01
C MET A 19 -3.54 19.45 26.67
N MET A 20 -2.91 20.16 27.61
CA MET A 20 -1.46 20.27 27.66
C MET A 20 -0.93 18.85 27.87
N MET A 21 -0.83 18.09 26.80
CA MET A 21 0.00 16.90 26.78
C MET A 21 1.44 17.38 26.76
N THR A 22 2.04 17.33 27.94
CA THR A 22 3.49 17.33 28.13
C THR A 22 4.16 16.42 27.10
N PRO A 23 5.20 16.86 26.37
CA PRO A 23 5.96 16.02 25.46
C PRO A 23 6.84 15.09 26.29
N HIS A 24 6.27 14.00 26.83
CA HIS A 24 7.03 13.01 27.60
C HIS A 24 6.42 11.60 27.65
N LEU A 25 5.61 11.22 26.66
CA LEU A 25 5.23 9.83 26.43
C LEU A 25 5.71 9.39 25.05
N LEU A 26 7.02 9.53 24.86
CA LEU A 26 7.80 8.77 23.88
C LEU A 26 8.52 7.68 24.68
N GLU A 27 8.59 6.48 24.11
CA GLU A 27 9.43 5.34 24.53
C GLU A 27 8.94 4.41 25.66
N GLN A 28 7.83 3.68 25.51
CA GLN A 28 7.81 2.29 26.00
C GLN A 28 7.08 1.35 25.02
N PRO A 29 7.71 0.24 24.59
CA PRO A 29 7.04 -0.76 23.77
C PRO A 29 5.97 -1.50 24.59
N MET A 30 4.83 -1.78 23.97
CA MET A 30 3.71 -2.49 24.60
C MET A 30 3.98 -4.01 24.63
N PRO A 31 3.75 -4.69 25.77
CA PRO A 31 3.86 -6.15 25.85
C PRO A 31 2.87 -6.87 24.93
N LEU A 32 3.28 -8.00 24.33
CA LEU A 32 2.48 -8.79 23.40
C LEU A 32 1.16 -9.32 23.99
N GLU A 33 1.09 -9.55 25.30
CA GLU A 33 -0.16 -9.98 25.96
C GLU A 33 -1.18 -8.84 26.12
N ASP A 34 -0.72 -7.64 26.48
CA ASP A 34 -1.59 -6.45 26.55
C ASP A 34 -2.10 -6.05 25.15
N PHE A 35 -1.24 -6.25 24.14
CA PHE A 35 -1.57 -6.14 22.73
C PHE A 35 -2.71 -7.09 22.31
N LEU A 36 -2.58 -8.39 22.55
CA LEU A 36 -3.60 -9.39 22.20
C LEU A 36 -4.94 -9.15 22.91
N GLN A 37 -4.91 -8.59 24.12
CA GLN A 37 -6.12 -8.35 24.92
C GLN A 37 -6.87 -7.07 24.48
N SER A 38 -6.15 -6.05 24.00
CA SER A 38 -6.76 -4.82 23.45
C SER A 38 -7.61 -5.08 22.18
N TYR A 39 -7.27 -6.13 21.42
CA TYR A 39 -7.96 -6.54 20.19
C TYR A 39 -9.32 -7.18 20.41
N GLN A 40 -9.58 -7.77 21.58
CA GLN A 40 -10.88 -8.39 21.86
C GLN A 40 -12.00 -7.38 22.19
N THR A 41 -11.66 -6.10 22.34
CA THR A 41 -12.59 -5.06 22.81
C THR A 41 -12.86 -3.93 21.81
N LEU A 42 -12.29 -3.97 20.60
CA LEU A 42 -12.53 -2.95 19.59
C LEU A 42 -13.91 -3.18 18.94
N GLU A 43 -14.91 -2.43 19.41
CA GLU A 43 -16.13 -2.21 18.63
C GLU A 43 -15.77 -1.38 17.38
N VAL A 44 -16.11 -1.91 16.21
CA VAL A 44 -16.01 -1.21 14.93
C VAL A 44 -16.93 0.04 15.02
N PRO A 45 -16.41 1.26 14.91
CA PRO A 45 -17.26 2.44 14.97
C PRO A 45 -18.22 2.48 13.77
N GLU A 46 -19.52 2.63 14.05
CA GLU A 46 -20.53 2.84 13.00
C GLU A 46 -20.26 4.16 12.27
N ILE A 47 -20.12 4.07 10.95
CA ILE A 47 -19.96 5.22 10.05
C ILE A 47 -21.29 6.00 10.05
N PRO A 48 -21.31 7.29 10.44
CA PRO A 48 -22.54 8.08 10.43
C PRO A 48 -23.06 8.26 8.99
N PRO A 49 -24.39 8.27 8.77
CA PRO A 49 -24.95 8.44 7.45
C PRO A 49 -24.66 9.83 6.90
N LYS A 50 -24.14 9.87 5.67
CA LYS A 50 -23.70 11.08 4.95
C LYS A 50 -24.92 11.92 4.53
N GLU A 51 -24.98 13.18 4.95
CA GLU A 51 -25.91 14.17 4.39
C GLU A 51 -25.54 14.47 2.92
N THR A 52 -26.51 14.32 2.02
CA THR A 52 -26.35 14.55 0.58
C THR A 52 -26.40 16.03 0.24
N VAL A 53 -25.25 16.62 -0.07
CA VAL A 53 -25.16 17.84 -0.89
C VAL A 53 -24.74 17.42 -2.29
N VAL A 54 -25.60 17.67 -3.28
CA VAL A 54 -25.31 17.34 -4.69
C VAL A 54 -24.24 18.29 -5.22
N LYS A 55 -23.00 17.80 -5.28
CA LYS A 55 -21.92 18.33 -6.11
C LYS A 55 -21.61 17.30 -7.20
N GLU A 56 -21.16 17.76 -8.37
CA GLU A 56 -20.67 16.91 -9.46
C GLU A 56 -19.78 15.77 -8.93
N PRO A 57 -19.85 14.55 -9.48
CA PRO A 57 -19.12 13.38 -8.97
C PRO A 57 -17.63 13.67 -8.84
N VAL A 58 -17.09 13.45 -7.63
CA VAL A 58 -15.68 13.64 -7.28
C VAL A 58 -14.99 12.29 -7.46
N GLY A 59 -14.65 11.92 -8.69
CA GLY A 59 -13.99 10.65 -8.99
C GLY A 59 -13.30 10.65 -10.35
N ASN A 60 -12.17 9.97 -10.44
CA ASN A 60 -11.43 9.68 -11.67
C ASN A 60 -10.73 8.34 -11.51
N GLU A 61 -11.41 7.25 -11.78
CA GLU A 61 -10.89 5.89 -11.63
C GLU A 61 -10.08 5.42 -12.84
N MET A 62 -9.87 6.30 -13.83
CA MET A 62 -8.97 6.07 -14.98
C MET A 62 -7.59 6.72 -14.80
N GLY A 63 -7.35 7.35 -13.64
CA GLY A 63 -6.09 7.98 -13.29
C GLY A 63 -4.96 7.00 -12.97
N LEU A 64 -3.80 7.55 -12.63
CA LEU A 64 -2.60 6.81 -12.24
C LEU A 64 -2.68 6.32 -10.80
N VAL A 65 -2.18 5.11 -10.56
CA VAL A 65 -2.07 4.48 -9.24
C VAL A 65 -0.60 4.19 -8.95
N PRO A 66 -0.01 4.82 -7.92
CA PRO A 66 1.36 4.49 -7.52
C PRO A 66 1.46 3.08 -6.94
N VAL A 67 2.44 2.31 -7.43
CA VAL A 67 2.90 1.08 -6.79
C VAL A 67 4.31 1.33 -6.29
N PHE A 68 4.48 1.56 -4.99
CA PHE A 68 5.78 1.92 -4.43
C PHE A 68 6.65 0.69 -4.16
N LEU A 69 7.95 0.81 -4.43
CA LEU A 69 8.97 -0.18 -4.13
C LEU A 69 9.96 0.37 -3.10
N TYR A 70 10.14 -0.40 -2.03
CA TYR A 70 11.20 -0.26 -1.05
C TYR A 70 12.02 -1.55 -0.95
N HIS A 71 13.27 -1.45 -0.49
CA HIS A 71 14.11 -2.63 -0.23
C HIS A 71 14.39 -2.75 1.27
N ARG A 72 15.34 -1.96 1.78
CA ARG A 72 15.77 -2.02 3.18
C ARG A 72 15.45 -0.73 3.91
N ILE A 73 15.00 -0.86 5.16
CA ILE A 73 14.86 0.25 6.09
C ILE A 73 16.15 0.38 6.89
N LYS A 74 17.08 1.16 6.35
CA LYS A 74 18.43 1.32 6.87
C LYS A 74 19.04 2.62 6.36
N GLU A 75 19.75 3.32 7.25
CA GLU A 75 20.62 4.44 6.89
C GLU A 75 21.69 4.01 5.88
N SER A 76 21.67 4.59 4.68
CA SER A 76 22.62 4.28 3.61
C SER A 76 22.49 5.24 2.42
N ASP A 77 23.61 5.52 1.76
CA ASP A 77 23.69 6.40 0.58
C ASP A 77 23.60 5.63 -0.76
N ASN A 78 23.16 4.37 -0.75
CA ASN A 78 23.17 3.51 -1.94
C ASN A 78 22.01 3.78 -2.93
N GLY A 79 21.06 4.66 -2.58
CA GLY A 79 19.91 5.02 -3.40
C GLY A 79 18.77 3.99 -3.47
N TYR A 80 18.87 2.89 -2.72
CA TYR A 80 17.86 1.83 -2.61
C TYR A 80 17.31 1.69 -1.19
N ASP A 81 18.17 1.86 -0.20
CA ASP A 81 17.80 1.84 1.20
C ASP A 81 17.19 3.20 1.59
N ILE A 82 16.37 3.21 2.63
CA ILE A 82 15.81 4.44 3.22
C ILE A 82 15.90 4.34 4.74
N SER A 83 16.15 5.46 5.42
CA SER A 83 16.05 5.50 6.87
C SER A 83 14.61 5.23 7.35
N SER A 84 14.45 4.78 8.59
CA SER A 84 13.11 4.66 9.18
C SER A 84 12.42 6.01 9.33
N GLU A 85 13.20 7.08 9.54
CA GLU A 85 12.69 8.45 9.66
C GLU A 85 12.15 8.97 8.33
N ASP A 86 12.90 8.82 7.24
CA ASP A 86 12.48 9.28 5.92
C ASP A 86 11.37 8.39 5.36
N PHE A 87 11.37 7.10 5.69
CA PHE A 87 10.22 6.24 5.38
C PHE A 87 8.95 6.75 6.05
N ARG A 88 9.02 7.16 7.33
CA ARG A 88 7.89 7.78 8.04
C ARG A 88 7.44 9.10 7.37
N LYS A 89 8.37 9.93 6.91
CA LYS A 89 8.04 11.16 6.15
C LYS A 89 7.32 10.85 4.84
N ASN A 90 7.69 9.77 4.15
CA ASN A 90 6.99 9.33 2.94
C ASN A 90 5.54 8.92 3.25
N LEU A 91 5.31 8.22 4.37
CA LEU A 91 3.94 7.86 4.80
C LEU A 91 3.11 9.11 5.14
N GLU A 92 3.70 10.07 5.86
CA GLU A 92 3.07 11.36 6.17
C GLU A 92 2.69 12.11 4.88
N LYS A 93 3.62 12.24 3.93
CA LYS A 93 3.37 12.91 2.64
C LYS A 93 2.23 12.25 1.87
N LEU A 94 2.13 10.92 1.90
CA LEU A 94 1.01 10.20 1.29
C LEU A 94 -0.31 10.52 1.99
N TYR A 95 -0.34 10.41 3.32
CA TYR A 95 -1.54 10.64 4.12
C TYR A 95 -2.07 12.07 4.00
N GLU A 96 -1.19 13.08 4.11
CA GLU A 96 -1.52 14.50 3.96
C GLU A 96 -2.09 14.86 2.57
N ASN A 97 -1.83 14.02 1.57
CA ASN A 97 -2.30 14.19 0.20
C ASN A 97 -3.35 13.15 -0.20
N ASP A 98 -4.14 12.67 0.77
CA ASP A 98 -5.33 11.84 0.56
C ASP A 98 -5.06 10.46 -0.07
N PHE A 99 -3.82 9.98 -0.03
CA PHE A 99 -3.50 8.62 -0.44
C PHE A 99 -3.86 7.58 0.64
N VAL A 100 -4.39 6.44 0.20
CA VAL A 100 -4.80 5.32 1.04
C VAL A 100 -4.21 4.02 0.48
N MET A 101 -3.65 3.21 1.36
CA MET A 101 -3.04 1.95 0.99
C MET A 101 -4.12 0.92 0.65
N VAL A 102 -3.92 0.17 -0.44
CA VAL A 102 -4.84 -0.90 -0.85
C VAL A 102 -4.14 -2.24 -0.99
N ASN A 103 -4.89 -3.31 -0.69
CA ASN A 103 -4.43 -4.67 -0.88
C ASN A 103 -4.07 -4.92 -2.34
N PHE A 104 -2.88 -5.45 -2.59
CA PHE A 104 -2.40 -5.56 -3.96
C PHE A 104 -3.20 -6.56 -4.80
N GLU A 105 -3.68 -7.65 -4.21
CA GLU A 105 -4.51 -8.63 -4.95
C GLU A 105 -5.90 -8.07 -5.26
N ALA A 106 -6.48 -7.31 -4.33
CA ALA A 106 -7.73 -6.60 -4.58
C ALA A 106 -7.57 -5.57 -5.71
N TYR A 107 -6.46 -4.80 -5.69
CA TYR A 107 -6.12 -3.88 -6.77
C TYR A 107 -6.02 -4.58 -8.13
N LEU A 108 -5.31 -5.71 -8.22
CA LEU A 108 -5.17 -6.48 -9.47
C LEU A 108 -6.51 -7.03 -9.99
N LYS A 109 -7.50 -7.19 -9.13
CA LYS A 109 -8.86 -7.62 -9.46
C LYS A 109 -9.84 -6.46 -9.68
N GLY A 110 -9.40 -5.20 -9.58
CA GLY A 110 -10.29 -4.05 -9.66
C GLY A 110 -11.29 -3.98 -8.49
N GLU A 111 -10.98 -4.63 -7.37
CA GLU A 111 -11.74 -4.62 -6.12
C GLU A 111 -11.23 -3.46 -5.25
N ILE A 112 -11.39 -2.23 -5.74
CA ILE A 112 -10.86 -1.02 -5.09
C ILE A 112 -11.97 -0.41 -4.22
N ALA A 113 -11.94 -0.71 -2.92
CA ALA A 113 -12.86 -0.15 -1.93
C ALA A 113 -12.19 0.99 -1.16
N VAL A 114 -12.18 2.18 -1.76
CA VAL A 114 -11.51 3.37 -1.24
C VAL A 114 -12.55 4.48 -1.01
N PRO A 115 -12.46 5.28 0.07
CA PRO A 115 -13.43 6.37 0.29
C PRO A 115 -13.43 7.40 -0.85
N GLU A 116 -14.58 8.04 -1.06
CA GLU A 116 -14.74 9.11 -2.05
C GLU A 116 -13.67 10.21 -1.86
N GLY A 117 -13.03 10.60 -2.96
CA GLY A 117 -12.00 11.64 -2.99
C GLY A 117 -10.59 11.16 -2.60
N LYS A 118 -10.42 9.92 -2.14
CA LYS A 118 -9.11 9.36 -1.78
C LYS A 118 -8.43 8.67 -2.97
N HIS A 119 -7.11 8.54 -2.88
CA HIS A 119 -6.26 8.00 -3.95
C HIS A 119 -5.64 6.66 -3.53
N PRO A 120 -5.94 5.52 -4.21
CA PRO A 120 -5.30 4.25 -3.88
C PRO A 120 -3.80 4.29 -4.19
N PHE A 121 -3.01 3.61 -3.36
CA PHE A 121 -1.64 3.21 -3.71
C PHE A 121 -1.35 1.80 -3.18
N VAL A 122 -0.39 1.13 -3.80
CA VAL A 122 0.11 -0.18 -3.36
C VAL A 122 1.52 -0.02 -2.79
N LEU A 123 1.80 -0.66 -1.65
CA LEU A 123 3.14 -0.65 -1.05
C LEU A 123 3.80 -2.02 -1.15
N THR A 124 5.00 -2.06 -1.73
CA THR A 124 5.76 -3.29 -1.94
C THR A 124 7.17 -3.21 -1.37
N PHE A 125 7.67 -4.34 -0.89
CA PHE A 125 9.04 -4.53 -0.42
C PHE A 125 9.68 -5.73 -1.10
N ASP A 126 10.87 -5.56 -1.66
CA ASP A 126 11.62 -6.66 -2.29
C ASP A 126 12.70 -7.22 -1.36
N ASP A 127 13.14 -8.45 -1.60
CA ASP A 127 14.24 -9.18 -0.93
C ASP A 127 13.94 -9.90 0.39
N GLY A 128 12.91 -9.52 1.15
CA GLY A 128 12.61 -10.14 2.44
C GLY A 128 13.68 -9.89 3.50
N ASP A 129 14.32 -8.71 3.48
CA ASP A 129 15.37 -8.32 4.42
C ASP A 129 14.86 -8.19 5.87
N ILE A 130 15.72 -8.42 6.85
CA ILE A 130 15.36 -8.32 8.28
C ILE A 130 14.85 -6.92 8.67
N SER A 131 15.33 -5.86 8.02
CA SER A 131 14.84 -4.49 8.26
C SER A 131 13.37 -4.28 7.87
N GLN A 132 12.77 -5.18 7.10
CA GLN A 132 11.36 -5.09 6.74
C GLN A 132 10.46 -5.54 7.88
N PHE A 133 10.83 -6.63 8.57
CA PHE A 133 10.09 -7.11 9.72
C PHE A 133 11.07 -7.71 10.72
N ARG A 134 11.38 -6.97 11.78
CA ARG A 134 12.29 -7.41 12.84
C ARG A 134 11.55 -7.50 14.17
N ILE A 135 11.80 -8.57 14.92
CA ILE A 135 11.38 -8.71 16.32
C ILE A 135 12.63 -8.60 17.20
N LEU A 136 12.53 -7.78 18.24
CA LEU A 136 13.59 -7.54 19.23
C LEU A 136 13.67 -8.68 20.25
N GLU A 137 14.75 -8.70 21.04
CA GLU A 137 14.97 -9.76 22.05
C GLU A 137 13.88 -9.82 23.13
N ASP A 138 13.18 -8.72 23.38
CA ASP A 138 12.06 -8.63 24.32
C ASP A 138 10.72 -9.09 23.71
N GLY A 139 10.72 -9.54 22.45
CA GLY A 139 9.54 -10.00 21.73
C GLY A 139 8.71 -8.90 21.06
N THR A 140 9.16 -7.64 21.13
CA THR A 140 8.45 -6.51 20.52
C THR A 140 8.86 -6.31 19.06
N ILE A 141 7.96 -5.78 18.22
CA ILE A 141 8.30 -5.42 16.84
C ILE A 141 9.25 -4.22 16.87
N ASP A 142 10.37 -4.31 16.16
CA ASP A 142 11.34 -3.23 16.06
C ASP A 142 10.68 -1.98 15.43
N PRO A 143 10.57 -0.86 16.17
CA PRO A 143 9.89 0.35 15.71
C PRO A 143 10.61 1.04 14.54
N THR A 144 11.83 0.61 14.22
CA THR A 144 12.61 1.10 13.08
C THR A 144 12.51 0.18 11.85
N SER A 145 11.89 -1.00 11.97
CA SER A 145 11.61 -1.86 10.82
C SER A 145 10.43 -1.36 9.99
N ALA A 146 10.28 -1.80 8.74
CA ALA A 146 9.16 -1.38 7.90
C ALA A 146 7.80 -1.67 8.55
N VAL A 147 7.59 -2.91 9.03
CA VAL A 147 6.38 -3.32 9.74
C VAL A 147 6.18 -2.50 11.00
N GLY A 148 7.25 -2.24 11.77
CA GLY A 148 7.14 -1.42 12.99
C GLY A 148 6.69 0.01 12.71
N VAL A 149 7.31 0.67 11.72
CA VAL A 149 6.94 2.04 11.32
C VAL A 149 5.51 2.08 10.77
N LEU A 150 5.16 1.16 9.86
CA LEU A 150 3.84 1.12 9.23
C LEU A 150 2.74 0.82 10.25
N TYR A 151 2.99 -0.08 11.19
CA TYR A 151 2.01 -0.48 12.18
C TYR A 151 1.75 0.64 13.20
N ASP A 152 2.81 1.32 13.68
CA ASP A 152 2.69 2.53 14.50
C ASP A 152 1.89 3.63 13.78
N TYR A 153 2.18 3.83 12.48
CA TYR A 153 1.47 4.81 11.66
C TYR A 153 -0.01 4.45 11.46
N TYR A 154 -0.31 3.19 11.18
CA TYR A 154 -1.68 2.68 11.05
C TYR A 154 -2.49 2.82 12.34
N GLN A 155 -1.89 2.57 13.51
CA GLN A 155 -2.59 2.71 14.80
C GLN A 155 -3.02 4.15 15.09
N SER A 156 -2.25 5.13 14.60
CA SER A 156 -2.60 6.55 14.70
C SER A 156 -3.49 7.04 13.55
N HIS A 157 -3.48 6.34 12.42
CA HIS A 157 -4.22 6.68 11.19
C HIS A 157 -4.87 5.42 10.57
N PRO A 158 -5.89 4.83 11.21
CA PRO A 158 -6.46 3.56 10.74
C PRO A 158 -7.11 3.67 9.35
N ASP A 159 -7.48 4.87 8.92
CA ASP A 159 -8.00 5.18 7.58
C ASP A 159 -6.93 5.19 6.49
N PHE A 160 -5.63 5.18 6.84
CA PHE A 160 -4.53 5.06 5.88
C PHE A 160 -4.37 3.64 5.33
N GLY A 161 -4.80 2.62 6.08
CA GLY A 161 -4.66 1.22 5.74
C GLY A 161 -3.32 0.59 6.16
N PHE A 162 -3.28 -0.74 6.17
CA PHE A 162 -2.10 -1.55 6.51
C PHE A 162 -2.03 -2.79 5.62
N GLU A 163 -1.79 -2.57 4.33
CA GLU A 163 -1.92 -3.56 3.26
C GLU A 163 -0.61 -3.64 2.45
N VAL A 164 0.30 -4.53 2.86
CA VAL A 164 1.68 -4.56 2.34
C VAL A 164 1.97 -5.88 1.63
N ALA A 165 2.69 -5.81 0.50
CA ALA A 165 3.21 -6.98 -0.20
C ALA A 165 4.75 -7.10 -0.09
N PHE A 166 5.22 -8.22 0.45
CA PHE A 166 6.63 -8.57 0.55
C PHE A 166 6.99 -9.62 -0.51
N PHE A 167 7.98 -9.33 -1.34
CA PHE A 167 8.51 -10.23 -2.36
C PHE A 167 9.77 -10.91 -1.83
N LEU A 168 9.68 -12.22 -1.63
CA LEU A 168 10.69 -12.98 -0.92
C LEU A 168 11.59 -13.77 -1.86
N ASN A 169 12.91 -13.62 -1.68
CA ASN A 169 13.90 -14.56 -2.21
C ASN A 169 13.94 -15.84 -1.35
N ALA A 170 14.58 -16.91 -1.82
CA ALA A 170 14.78 -18.09 -0.97
C ALA A 170 15.66 -17.75 0.25
N GLY A 171 15.16 -18.07 1.44
CA GLY A 171 15.84 -17.80 2.71
C GLY A 171 14.87 -17.91 3.87
N VAL A 172 15.33 -17.58 5.08
CA VAL A 172 14.41 -17.38 6.21
C VAL A 172 13.67 -16.07 5.96
N PRO A 173 12.33 -16.04 5.87
CA PRO A 173 11.61 -14.79 5.67
C PRO A 173 11.97 -13.78 6.77
N PHE A 174 12.43 -12.60 6.36
CA PHE A 174 12.86 -11.52 7.25
C PHE A 174 14.00 -11.92 8.21
N GLY A 175 14.80 -12.94 7.86
CA GLY A 175 16.10 -13.22 8.46
C GLY A 175 16.14 -13.69 9.93
N GLN A 176 15.01 -13.95 10.59
CA GLN A 176 14.97 -14.43 12.00
C GLN A 176 14.16 -15.71 12.12
N LYS A 177 14.85 -16.85 12.22
CA LYS A 177 14.19 -18.16 12.26
C LYS A 177 13.52 -18.42 13.60
N GLU A 178 14.08 -17.85 14.66
CA GLU A 178 13.61 -17.95 16.04
C GLU A 178 12.26 -17.28 16.27
N PHE A 179 11.87 -16.33 15.41
CA PHE A 179 10.60 -15.59 15.47
C PHE A 179 9.68 -15.88 14.27
N LEU A 180 9.92 -16.98 13.57
CA LEU A 180 9.26 -17.26 12.30
C LEU A 180 7.74 -17.41 12.47
N GLU A 181 7.29 -18.20 13.45
CA GLU A 181 5.86 -18.45 13.63
C GLU A 181 5.11 -17.16 13.99
N GLU A 182 5.70 -16.33 14.85
CA GLU A 182 5.15 -15.04 15.24
C GLU A 182 5.01 -14.11 14.04
N LYS A 183 6.02 -14.04 13.17
CA LYS A 183 5.96 -13.22 11.96
C LYS A 183 4.92 -13.73 10.97
N LEU A 184 4.85 -15.04 10.76
CA LEU A 184 3.86 -15.64 9.86
C LEU A 184 2.44 -15.47 10.38
N GLU A 185 2.21 -15.63 11.68
CA GLU A 185 0.91 -15.39 12.28
C GLU A 185 0.51 -13.92 12.22
N PHE A 186 1.45 -12.99 12.48
CA PHE A 186 1.20 -11.56 12.31
C PHE A 186 0.82 -11.23 10.85
N THR A 187 1.54 -11.81 9.89
CA THR A 187 1.29 -11.66 8.45
C THR A 187 -0.13 -12.12 8.09
N ARG A 188 -0.53 -13.32 8.53
CA ARG A 188 -1.88 -13.87 8.29
C ARG A 188 -2.96 -13.02 8.94
N THR A 189 -2.76 -12.62 10.20
CA THR A 189 -3.73 -11.84 10.99
C THR A 189 -3.99 -10.48 10.37
N HIS A 190 -2.97 -9.83 9.82
CA HIS A 190 -3.05 -8.49 9.25
C HIS A 190 -3.19 -8.48 7.72
N GLY A 191 -3.38 -9.65 7.07
CA GLY A 191 -3.59 -9.72 5.63
C GLY A 191 -2.38 -9.33 4.78
N LEU A 192 -1.16 -9.36 5.33
CA LEU A 192 0.05 -9.03 4.60
C LEU A 192 0.33 -10.09 3.53
N ILE A 193 0.77 -9.66 2.34
CA ILE A 193 1.02 -10.55 1.21
C ILE A 193 2.49 -10.99 1.22
N LEU A 194 2.73 -12.30 1.18
CA LEU A 194 4.05 -12.87 0.87
C LEU A 194 4.03 -13.39 -0.56
N ALA A 195 4.87 -12.83 -1.42
CA ALA A 195 4.91 -13.06 -2.86
C ALA A 195 6.32 -13.44 -3.32
N ASN A 196 6.46 -13.76 -4.61
CA ASN A 196 7.65 -14.43 -5.14
C ASN A 196 8.69 -13.43 -5.67
N HIS A 197 9.94 -13.53 -5.21
CA HIS A 197 11.08 -12.79 -5.78
C HIS A 197 12.15 -13.70 -6.41
N THR A 198 11.77 -14.94 -6.72
CA THR A 198 12.60 -16.02 -7.27
C THR A 198 13.60 -16.61 -6.29
N TYR A 199 14.07 -17.82 -6.58
CA TYR A 199 14.90 -18.56 -5.62
C TYR A 199 16.32 -17.96 -5.46
N HIS A 200 16.95 -17.48 -6.55
CA HIS A 200 18.36 -17.05 -6.54
C HIS A 200 18.55 -15.57 -6.90
N HIS A 201 17.47 -14.80 -7.10
CA HIS A 201 17.54 -13.38 -7.48
C HIS A 201 18.44 -13.13 -8.72
N LEU A 202 18.27 -13.97 -9.75
CA LEU A 202 19.02 -13.88 -11.00
C LEU A 202 18.26 -13.06 -12.05
N ALA A 203 18.98 -12.23 -12.81
CA ALA A 203 18.38 -11.43 -13.87
C ALA A 203 17.87 -12.33 -15.02
N PHE A 204 16.61 -12.16 -15.42
CA PHE A 204 15.96 -13.07 -16.38
C PHE A 204 16.56 -13.02 -17.79
N ASP A 205 17.21 -11.92 -18.18
CA ASP A 205 17.90 -11.82 -19.46
C ASP A 205 19.19 -12.65 -19.56
N THR A 206 19.62 -13.24 -18.44
CA THR A 206 20.77 -14.15 -18.34
C THR A 206 20.38 -15.62 -18.33
N LEU A 207 19.09 -15.92 -18.20
CA LEU A 207 18.55 -17.27 -18.03
C LEU A 207 17.85 -17.77 -19.29
N SER A 208 17.80 -19.08 -19.46
CA SER A 208 16.91 -19.77 -20.39
C SER A 208 15.47 -19.77 -19.88
N ARG A 209 14.53 -20.09 -20.78
CA ARG A 209 13.12 -20.26 -20.45
C ARG A 209 12.92 -21.26 -19.31
N GLU A 210 13.54 -22.43 -19.41
CA GLU A 210 13.43 -23.50 -18.41
C GLU A 210 13.96 -23.07 -17.04
N GLU A 211 15.09 -22.37 -17.01
CA GLU A 211 15.69 -21.85 -15.77
C GLU A 211 14.79 -20.80 -15.09
N ILE A 212 14.10 -19.96 -15.86
CA ILE A 212 13.16 -18.97 -15.30
C ILE A 212 11.95 -19.66 -14.68
N LEU A 213 11.32 -20.59 -15.43
CA LEU A 213 10.17 -21.34 -14.93
C LEU A 213 10.54 -22.12 -13.66
N GLU A 214 11.72 -22.76 -13.66
CA GLU A 214 12.25 -23.45 -12.49
C GLU A 214 12.49 -22.49 -11.33
N ALA A 215 13.13 -21.33 -11.55
CA ALA A 215 13.45 -20.38 -10.48
C ALA A 215 12.21 -19.84 -9.77
N VAL A 216 11.11 -19.61 -10.50
CA VAL A 216 9.83 -19.17 -9.94
C VAL A 216 9.18 -20.28 -9.12
N VAL A 217 9.02 -21.48 -9.70
CA VAL A 217 8.36 -22.62 -9.02
C VAL A 217 9.17 -23.07 -7.81
N LYS A 218 10.49 -23.18 -7.94
CA LYS A 218 11.40 -23.62 -6.88
C LYS A 218 11.31 -22.75 -5.63
N ASN A 219 11.07 -21.45 -5.78
CA ASN A 219 10.90 -20.56 -4.63
C ASN A 219 9.58 -20.84 -3.89
N LYS A 220 8.47 -21.03 -4.62
CA LYS A 220 7.18 -21.42 -4.02
C LYS A 220 7.31 -22.74 -3.25
N ASP A 221 7.86 -23.75 -3.93
CA ASP A 221 8.12 -25.07 -3.36
C ASP A 221 9.00 -25.01 -2.11
N TYR A 222 10.00 -24.13 -2.09
CA TYR A 222 10.89 -23.95 -0.95
C TYR A 222 10.14 -23.41 0.27
N TYR A 223 9.36 -22.34 0.11
CA TYR A 223 8.58 -21.75 1.20
C TYR A 223 7.49 -22.69 1.72
N GLU A 224 6.84 -23.43 0.82
CA GLU A 224 5.83 -24.43 1.21
C GLU A 224 6.47 -25.56 2.03
N LYS A 225 7.61 -26.10 1.57
CA LYS A 225 8.27 -27.25 2.23
C LYS A 225 8.98 -26.89 3.53
N GLU A 226 9.69 -25.77 3.57
CA GLU A 226 10.50 -25.39 4.72
C GLU A 226 9.68 -24.70 5.82
N TYR A 227 8.64 -23.97 5.45
CA TYR A 227 7.90 -23.09 6.36
C TYR A 227 6.38 -23.25 6.34
N GLY A 228 5.82 -24.09 5.45
CA GLY A 228 4.37 -24.21 5.30
C GLY A 228 3.71 -22.93 4.79
N VAL A 229 4.47 -22.10 4.06
CA VAL A 229 4.01 -20.80 3.55
C VAL A 229 3.72 -20.90 2.06
N GLU A 230 2.50 -20.57 1.67
CA GLU A 230 2.12 -20.41 0.27
C GLU A 230 2.44 -18.98 -0.20
N LEU A 231 3.42 -18.84 -1.09
CA LEU A 231 3.67 -17.55 -1.74
C LEU A 231 2.58 -17.27 -2.79
N ARG A 232 2.02 -16.07 -2.73
CA ARG A 232 1.03 -15.57 -3.70
C ARG A 232 1.62 -15.51 -5.11
N ASP A 233 0.78 -15.78 -6.10
CA ASP A 233 1.13 -15.72 -7.52
C ASP A 233 1.21 -14.27 -8.01
N ILE A 234 2.24 -13.57 -7.51
CA ILE A 234 2.67 -12.25 -7.95
C ILE A 234 4.21 -12.28 -7.93
N LEU A 235 4.84 -11.74 -8.97
CA LEU A 235 6.28 -11.83 -9.17
C LEU A 235 6.92 -10.45 -9.26
N ALA A 236 7.78 -10.09 -8.30
CA ALA A 236 8.72 -9.00 -8.52
C ALA A 236 9.92 -9.55 -9.27
N LEU A 237 10.25 -8.96 -10.43
CA LEU A 237 11.38 -9.41 -11.24
C LEU A 237 12.70 -8.95 -10.61
N PRO A 238 13.68 -9.85 -10.40
CA PRO A 238 15.02 -9.45 -10.00
C PRO A 238 15.58 -8.37 -10.95
N TYR A 239 16.03 -7.25 -10.37
CA TYR A 239 16.51 -6.06 -11.10
C TYR A 239 15.49 -5.41 -12.05
N GLY A 240 14.22 -5.87 -12.07
CA GLY A 240 13.18 -5.37 -12.98
C GLY A 240 13.42 -5.77 -14.43
N ILE A 241 14.27 -6.77 -14.67
CA ILE A 241 14.72 -7.18 -16.00
C ILE A 241 13.84 -8.32 -16.51
N TYR A 242 13.27 -8.12 -17.70
CA TYR A 242 12.50 -9.14 -18.42
C TYR A 242 13.41 -10.16 -19.10
N PRO A 243 12.89 -11.38 -19.37
CA PRO A 243 13.59 -12.32 -20.22
C PRO A 243 13.75 -11.77 -21.64
N ARG A 244 14.74 -12.30 -22.36
CA ARG A 244 14.94 -11.96 -23.80
C ARG A 244 13.76 -12.44 -24.64
N ASP A 245 13.19 -13.59 -24.28
CA ASP A 245 11.96 -14.11 -24.85
C ASP A 245 10.81 -13.81 -23.89
N PHE A 246 9.93 -12.87 -24.28
CA PHE A 246 8.82 -12.46 -23.43
C PHE A 246 7.72 -13.54 -23.33
N GLU A 247 7.64 -14.50 -24.25
CA GLU A 247 6.65 -15.59 -24.19
C GLU A 247 6.77 -16.43 -22.90
N VAL A 248 7.94 -16.37 -22.24
CA VAL A 248 8.15 -16.97 -20.92
C VAL A 248 7.23 -16.35 -19.87
N MET A 249 7.06 -15.03 -19.88
CA MET A 249 6.16 -14.33 -18.95
C MET A 249 4.70 -14.68 -19.21
N GLU A 250 4.31 -14.80 -20.49
CA GLU A 250 2.96 -15.23 -20.88
C GLU A 250 2.67 -16.67 -20.47
N THR A 251 3.70 -17.52 -20.51
CA THR A 251 3.60 -18.92 -20.05
C THR A 251 3.41 -19.02 -18.55
N LEU A 252 4.12 -18.17 -17.78
CA LEU A 252 3.89 -18.07 -16.34
C LEU A 252 2.47 -17.59 -16.05
N GLY A 253 1.99 -16.58 -16.77
CA GLY A 253 0.66 -16.01 -16.58
C GLY A 253 0.47 -15.34 -15.22
N ILE A 254 1.57 -14.97 -14.55
CA ILE A 254 1.60 -14.40 -13.20
C ILE A 254 1.84 -12.89 -13.31
N PRO A 255 1.04 -12.05 -12.62
CA PRO A 255 1.29 -10.62 -12.55
C PRO A 255 2.73 -10.31 -12.14
N SER A 256 3.41 -9.45 -12.90
CA SER A 256 4.85 -9.26 -12.82
C SER A 256 5.25 -7.79 -12.76
N LEU A 257 6.15 -7.45 -11.84
CA LEU A 257 6.54 -6.08 -11.50
C LEU A 257 7.98 -5.75 -11.92
N LYS A 258 8.17 -4.52 -12.40
CA LYS A 258 9.49 -3.89 -12.64
C LYS A 258 10.08 -3.36 -11.33
N VAL A 259 11.32 -2.87 -11.31
CA VAL A 259 11.89 -2.22 -10.12
C VAL A 259 11.42 -0.77 -9.97
N GLY A 260 11.69 0.09 -10.94
CA GLY A 260 11.30 1.50 -10.84
C GLY A 260 11.19 2.18 -12.20
N TRP A 261 10.17 3.00 -12.39
CA TRP A 261 10.01 3.89 -13.54
C TRP A 261 8.97 4.99 -13.27
N LYS A 262 7.70 4.62 -13.11
CA LYS A 262 6.57 5.56 -13.02
C LYS A 262 5.36 4.93 -12.33
N PRO A 263 4.39 5.73 -11.85
CA PRO A 263 3.09 5.23 -11.43
C PRO A 263 2.43 4.41 -12.53
N GLU A 264 1.63 3.44 -12.11
CA GLU A 264 0.91 2.58 -13.04
C GLU A 264 -0.36 3.27 -13.56
N VAL A 265 -0.79 2.93 -14.78
CA VAL A 265 -2.13 3.28 -15.25
C VAL A 265 -3.18 2.56 -14.41
N SER A 266 -4.40 3.10 -14.33
CA SER A 266 -5.51 2.41 -13.68
C SER A 266 -5.64 0.96 -14.17
N VAL A 267 -5.92 0.05 -13.24
CA VAL A 267 -6.23 -1.36 -13.56
C VAL A 267 -7.41 -1.48 -14.53
N PHE A 268 -8.28 -0.47 -14.60
CA PHE A 268 -9.40 -0.38 -15.54
C PHE A 268 -8.99 0.10 -16.95
N SER A 269 -7.73 0.43 -17.18
CA SER A 269 -7.22 0.85 -18.49
C SER A 269 -6.87 -0.33 -19.39
N LYS A 270 -7.18 -0.24 -20.68
CA LYS A 270 -6.70 -1.16 -21.75
C LYS A 270 -5.17 -1.20 -21.84
N GLU A 271 -4.49 -0.17 -21.34
CA GLU A 271 -3.02 -0.11 -21.29
C GLU A 271 -2.43 -0.83 -20.08
N PHE A 272 -3.26 -1.23 -19.11
CA PHE A 272 -2.80 -2.01 -17.96
C PHE A 272 -2.40 -3.42 -18.41
N ASP A 273 -1.10 -3.69 -18.34
CA ASP A 273 -0.52 -4.99 -18.62
C ASP A 273 -0.10 -5.66 -17.29
N PRO A 274 -0.83 -6.68 -16.81
CA PRO A 274 -0.51 -7.34 -15.55
C PRO A 274 0.87 -8.00 -15.57
N LEU A 275 1.42 -8.32 -16.74
CA LEU A 275 2.77 -8.89 -16.86
C LEU A 275 3.87 -7.82 -16.89
N ARG A 276 3.51 -6.52 -16.85
CA ARG A 276 4.45 -5.40 -16.95
C ARG A 276 4.17 -4.24 -15.99
N ILE A 277 3.81 -4.56 -14.75
CA ILE A 277 3.42 -3.58 -13.75
C ILE A 277 4.61 -2.66 -13.42
N ASN A 278 4.37 -1.36 -13.57
CA ASN A 278 5.29 -0.30 -13.25
C ASN A 278 5.29 -0.06 -11.74
N ARG A 279 6.47 0.29 -11.21
CA ARG A 279 6.65 0.70 -9.82
C ARG A 279 7.36 2.04 -9.73
N VAL A 280 7.23 2.68 -8.58
CA VAL A 280 7.97 3.88 -8.20
C VAL A 280 8.92 3.50 -7.07
N GLN A 281 10.23 3.61 -7.33
CA GLN A 281 11.24 3.33 -6.32
C GLN A 281 11.30 4.48 -5.31
N ASN A 282 11.57 4.17 -4.04
CA ASN A 282 11.90 5.16 -3.02
C ASN A 282 13.08 6.06 -3.43
N GLY A 283 13.14 7.26 -2.85
CA GLY A 283 14.25 8.21 -3.01
C GLY A 283 13.85 9.55 -3.64
N GLU A 284 14.85 10.41 -3.75
CA GLU A 284 14.69 11.84 -4.12
C GLU A 284 15.10 12.14 -5.59
N GLY A 285 15.62 11.13 -6.29
CA GLY A 285 16.10 11.26 -7.66
C GLY A 285 14.99 11.34 -8.71
N ASN A 286 15.40 11.61 -9.95
CA ASN A 286 14.48 11.59 -11.09
C ASN A 286 13.75 10.25 -11.18
N PHE A 287 12.42 10.32 -11.35
CA PHE A 287 11.54 9.16 -11.45
C PHE A 287 11.45 8.28 -10.19
N GLN A 288 11.88 8.79 -9.03
CA GLN A 288 11.68 8.17 -7.72
C GLN A 288 10.50 8.80 -6.96
N PHE A 289 10.30 8.39 -5.71
CA PHE A 289 9.18 8.79 -4.86
C PHE A 289 8.94 10.29 -4.85
N GLU A 290 9.92 11.12 -4.48
CA GLU A 290 9.71 12.58 -4.38
C GLU A 290 9.29 13.20 -5.71
N TYR A 291 9.97 12.82 -6.80
CA TYR A 291 9.66 13.30 -8.16
C TYR A 291 8.21 12.99 -8.55
N TRP A 292 7.75 11.77 -8.31
CA TRP A 292 6.40 11.36 -8.69
C TRP A 292 5.34 11.91 -7.75
N MET A 293 5.62 12.03 -6.46
CA MET A 293 4.71 12.69 -5.53
C MET A 293 4.50 14.15 -5.93
N ASP A 294 5.57 14.87 -6.30
CA ASP A 294 5.46 16.25 -6.75
C ASP A 294 4.66 16.37 -8.07
N ASP A 295 4.84 15.45 -9.03
CA ASP A 295 4.04 15.45 -10.27
C ASP A 295 2.56 15.14 -10.00
N LEU A 296 2.26 14.17 -9.14
CA LEU A 296 0.88 13.78 -8.83
C LEU A 296 0.17 14.89 -8.06
N ILE A 297 0.78 15.40 -6.98
CA ILE A 297 0.22 16.50 -6.17
C ILE A 297 0.06 17.77 -7.01
N GLY A 298 1.03 18.07 -7.89
CA GLY A 298 0.94 19.22 -8.80
C GLY A 298 -0.08 19.06 -9.93
N ASN A 299 -0.52 17.83 -10.21
CA ASN A 299 -1.46 17.51 -11.29
C ASN A 299 -2.54 16.51 -10.82
N PRO A 300 -3.42 16.89 -9.87
CA PRO A 300 -4.36 15.97 -9.23
C PRO A 300 -5.32 15.29 -10.22
N GLY A 301 -5.63 15.93 -11.35
CA GLY A 301 -6.43 15.34 -12.43
C GLY A 301 -5.79 14.11 -13.11
N LYS A 302 -4.50 13.83 -12.86
CA LYS A 302 -3.83 12.61 -13.32
C LYS A 302 -4.03 11.43 -12.36
N ILE A 303 -4.37 11.67 -11.09
CA ILE A 303 -4.38 10.64 -10.05
C ILE A 303 -5.68 9.85 -10.13
N PHE A 304 -5.61 8.54 -9.87
CA PHE A 304 -6.82 7.78 -9.58
C PHE A 304 -7.49 8.37 -8.33
N THR A 305 -8.74 8.80 -8.46
CA THR A 305 -9.54 9.32 -7.35
C THR A 305 -10.79 8.48 -7.24
N SER A 306 -11.00 7.79 -6.12
CA SER A 306 -12.18 6.95 -5.96
C SER A 306 -13.43 7.82 -5.81
N ASP A 307 -14.54 7.34 -6.36
CA ASP A 307 -15.86 7.94 -6.16
C ASP A 307 -16.58 7.41 -4.89
N GLY A 308 -15.95 6.48 -4.17
CA GLY A 308 -16.45 5.89 -2.93
C GLY A 308 -17.38 4.69 -3.10
N ASP A 309 -17.66 4.24 -4.33
CA ASP A 309 -18.55 3.11 -4.60
C ASP A 309 -17.80 1.95 -5.26
N PRO A 310 -17.54 0.84 -4.55
CA PRO A 310 -16.77 -0.28 -5.09
C PRO A 310 -17.45 -0.98 -6.26
N ASP A 311 -18.76 -0.77 -6.47
CA ASP A 311 -19.52 -1.37 -7.57
C ASP A 311 -19.70 -0.41 -8.75
N ARG A 312 -19.01 0.74 -8.76
CA ARG A 312 -19.02 1.71 -9.86
C ARG A 312 -17.60 1.96 -10.38
N ILE A 313 -17.50 2.36 -11.63
CA ILE A 313 -16.30 2.95 -12.22
C ILE A 313 -16.68 4.33 -12.72
N THR A 314 -16.08 5.35 -12.11
CA THR A 314 -16.28 6.75 -12.50
C THR A 314 -15.11 7.25 -13.35
N LEU A 315 -15.40 7.80 -14.52
CA LEU A 315 -14.39 8.28 -15.46
C LEU A 315 -14.85 9.49 -16.27
N PHE A 316 -13.90 10.23 -16.83
CA PHE A 316 -14.20 11.31 -17.78
C PHE A 316 -14.57 10.75 -19.16
N GLU A 317 -15.43 11.46 -19.88
CA GLU A 317 -15.89 11.08 -21.23
C GLU A 317 -14.71 10.82 -22.20
N LYS A 318 -13.64 11.62 -22.10
CA LYS A 318 -12.41 11.47 -22.89
C LYS A 318 -11.67 10.15 -22.66
N ASP A 319 -11.89 9.50 -21.51
CA ASP A 319 -11.21 8.28 -21.11
C ASP A 319 -12.04 7.02 -21.38
N TYR A 320 -13.28 7.16 -21.87
CA TYR A 320 -14.19 6.05 -22.13
C TYR A 320 -13.60 5.00 -23.09
N ASP A 321 -12.91 5.45 -24.15
CA ASP A 321 -12.28 4.55 -25.11
C ASP A 321 -11.06 3.80 -24.54
N ARG A 322 -10.53 4.23 -23.39
CA ARG A 322 -9.41 3.59 -22.68
C ARG A 322 -9.88 2.51 -21.70
N LEU A 323 -11.17 2.44 -21.36
CA LEU A 323 -11.72 1.47 -20.41
C LEU A 323 -11.68 0.03 -20.97
N ARG A 324 -11.04 -0.91 -20.25
CA ARG A 324 -11.04 -2.34 -20.62
C ARG A 324 -12.34 -3.02 -20.20
N THR A 325 -12.77 -4.04 -20.94
CA THR A 325 -14.13 -4.60 -20.84
C THR A 325 -14.33 -5.69 -19.79
N ASP A 326 -13.25 -6.33 -19.34
CA ASP A 326 -13.24 -7.43 -18.37
C ASP A 326 -13.65 -7.01 -16.96
N PHE A 327 -13.33 -5.79 -16.53
CA PHE A 327 -13.76 -5.25 -15.22
C PHE A 327 -15.12 -4.54 -15.25
N VAL A 328 -15.71 -4.35 -16.43
CA VAL A 328 -17.03 -3.70 -16.57
C VAL A 328 -18.17 -4.65 -16.18
N GLN A 329 -17.93 -5.97 -16.22
CA GLN A 329 -18.97 -6.93 -15.90
C GLN A 329 -19.31 -6.88 -14.40
N GLY A 330 -20.49 -6.37 -14.08
CA GLY A 330 -21.00 -6.28 -12.72
C GLY A 330 -20.80 -4.92 -12.05
N LYS A 331 -20.15 -3.96 -12.72
CA LYS A 331 -20.00 -2.59 -12.22
C LYS A 331 -20.85 -1.59 -13.01
N GLU A 332 -21.36 -0.57 -12.33
CA GLU A 332 -21.96 0.61 -12.95
C GLU A 332 -20.86 1.46 -13.59
N ILE A 333 -21.12 2.07 -14.74
CA ILE A 333 -20.18 3.00 -15.38
C ILE A 333 -20.76 4.41 -15.34
N GLN A 334 -20.09 5.31 -14.63
CA GLN A 334 -20.47 6.72 -14.55
C GLN A 334 -19.50 7.57 -15.36
N ILE A 335 -20.06 8.31 -16.32
CA ILE A 335 -19.30 9.17 -17.22
C ILE A 335 -19.48 10.63 -16.81
N ILE A 336 -18.37 11.30 -16.49
CA ILE A 336 -18.31 12.73 -16.20
C ILE A 336 -18.01 13.47 -17.50
N LYS A 337 -18.83 14.46 -17.84
CA LYS A 337 -18.56 15.36 -18.97
C LYS A 337 -17.76 16.54 -18.46
N GLU A 338 -16.59 16.80 -19.05
CA GLU A 338 -15.86 18.03 -18.76
C GLU A 338 -16.69 19.22 -19.29
N VAL A 339 -16.98 20.18 -18.40
CA VAL A 339 -17.53 21.47 -18.82
C VAL A 339 -16.37 22.32 -19.30
N GLU A 340 -16.39 22.68 -20.59
CA GLU A 340 -15.37 23.54 -21.24
C GLU A 340 -15.09 24.86 -20.53
#